data_AF-A0A453PUU7-F1
#
_entry.id   AF-A0A453PUU7-F1
#
_cell.length_a   1.000
_cell.length_b   1.000
_cell.length_c   1.000
_cell.angle_alpha   90.00
_cell.angle_beta   90.00
_cell.angle_gamma   90.00
#
_symmetry.space_group_name_H-M   'P 1'
#
loop_
_entity.id
_entity.type
_entity.pdbx_description
1 polymer ?
#
loop_
_entity_poly.entity_id
_entity_poly.type
_entity_poly.pdbx_seq_one_letter_code
_entity_poly.pdbx_strand_id
1 'polypeptide(L)'
;EKKSAFCFYCFLFKQPRAENYGIEAFTRNGLKSWKDGPKVLNQHVGKHDSAHNKSRQHYEDFKNQRQNLPHVFDRGSQKQEEEYKAPLLIVLGIVKFFILQALAFRGHDESTSSMNKGNFKELLDLFIKKDPKVEKLFGDAGDNHKLTSHKIQLDLCKACAKET
;
A
#
# COMPACT_ATOMS: atom_id res chain seq x y z
N GLU A 1 -3.47 -25.28 -30.89
CA GLU A 1 -2.87 -24.13 -30.19
C GLU A 1 -1.65 -23.62 -30.94
N LYS A 2 -1.58 -22.31 -31.25
CA LYS A 2 -0.35 -21.71 -31.81
C LYS A 2 0.57 -21.33 -30.65
N LYS A 3 1.68 -22.04 -30.49
CA LYS A 3 2.71 -21.76 -29.48
C LYS A 3 3.32 -20.38 -29.75
N SER A 4 2.93 -19.38 -28.96
CA SER A 4 3.51 -18.04 -29.00
C SER A 4 4.62 -17.91 -27.97
N ALA A 5 5.71 -17.21 -28.29
CA ALA A 5 6.74 -16.86 -27.33
C ALA A 5 6.52 -15.46 -26.73
N PHE A 6 6.79 -15.34 -25.44
CA PHE A 6 6.74 -14.09 -24.69
C PHE A 6 8.10 -13.82 -24.05
N CYS A 7 8.40 -12.55 -23.79
CA CYS A 7 9.59 -12.19 -23.02
C CYS A 7 9.21 -11.97 -21.56
N PHE A 8 9.78 -12.78 -20.66
CA PHE A 8 9.50 -12.70 -19.22
C PHE A 8 9.73 -11.29 -18.64
N TYR A 9 10.89 -10.68 -18.89
CA TYR A 9 11.21 -9.35 -18.37
C TYR A 9 10.25 -8.29 -18.88
N CYS A 10 9.97 -8.27 -20.18
CA CYS A 10 9.10 -7.26 -20.76
C CYS A 10 7.62 -7.46 -20.38
N PHE A 11 7.20 -8.70 -20.13
CA PHE A 11 5.85 -9.02 -19.70
C PHE A 11 5.55 -8.41 -18.33
N LEU A 12 6.46 -8.59 -17.37
CA LEU A 12 6.26 -8.13 -15.98
C LEU A 12 6.71 -6.68 -15.76
N PHE A 13 7.80 -6.24 -16.39
CA PHE A 13 8.45 -4.95 -16.16
C PHE A 13 8.40 -4.05 -17.40
N LYS A 14 7.24 -4.03 -18.07
CA LYS A 14 7.02 -3.27 -19.30
C LYS A 14 7.42 -1.80 -19.12
N GLN A 15 8.29 -1.30 -20.00
CA GLN A 15 8.68 0.11 -19.97
C GLN A 15 7.58 1.00 -20.55
N PRO A 16 7.20 2.11 -19.88
CA PRO A 16 6.31 3.11 -20.46
C PRO A 16 7.02 3.83 -21.60
N ARG A 17 6.44 3.83 -22.81
CA ARG A 17 6.92 4.56 -23.99
C ARG A 17 5.73 5.16 -24.74
N ALA A 18 5.94 6.30 -25.38
CA ALA A 18 4.92 7.02 -26.16
C ALA A 18 4.54 6.32 -27.48
N GLU A 19 5.43 5.50 -28.04
CA GLU A 19 5.21 4.82 -29.33
C GLU A 19 5.02 3.31 -29.15
N ASN A 20 3.82 2.83 -29.48
CA ASN A 20 3.33 1.47 -29.25
C ASN A 20 3.80 0.42 -30.27
N TYR A 21 4.77 0.73 -31.15
CA TYR A 21 5.18 -0.21 -32.18
C TYR A 21 6.15 -1.28 -31.65
N GLY A 22 5.71 -2.55 -31.69
CA GLY A 22 6.57 -3.74 -31.49
C GLY A 22 6.66 -4.31 -30.07
N ILE A 23 6.24 -3.57 -29.03
CA ILE A 23 6.32 -4.04 -27.63
C ILE A 23 5.24 -5.10 -27.33
N GLU A 24 4.08 -5.01 -27.98
CA GLU A 24 2.98 -5.95 -27.75
C GLU A 24 3.29 -7.39 -28.21
N ALA A 25 4.20 -7.56 -29.18
CA ALA A 25 4.57 -8.86 -29.70
C ALA A 25 5.18 -9.77 -28.61
N PHE A 26 5.87 -9.21 -27.62
CA PHE A 26 6.51 -9.98 -26.54
C PHE A 26 5.80 -9.88 -25.19
N THR A 27 4.69 -9.15 -25.12
CA THR A 27 3.94 -8.87 -23.88
C THR A 27 2.49 -9.31 -23.95
N ARG A 28 1.75 -9.00 -25.03
CA ARG A 28 0.31 -9.28 -25.15
C ARG A 28 -0.03 -10.29 -26.23
N ASN A 29 0.53 -10.12 -27.43
CA ASN A 29 0.14 -10.88 -28.62
C ASN A 29 0.97 -12.16 -28.82
N GLY A 30 2.20 -12.16 -28.29
CA GLY A 30 3.16 -13.25 -28.40
C GLY A 30 3.77 -13.38 -29.80
N LEU A 31 5.06 -13.74 -29.88
CA LEU A 31 5.77 -14.00 -31.13
C LEU A 31 5.33 -15.36 -31.69
N LYS A 32 4.74 -15.35 -32.89
CA LYS A 32 4.19 -16.56 -33.55
C LYS A 32 5.00 -17.01 -34.77
N SER A 33 5.75 -16.10 -35.40
CA SER A 33 6.54 -16.40 -36.60
C SER A 33 7.97 -16.71 -36.21
N TRP A 34 8.40 -17.94 -36.50
CA TRP A 34 9.75 -18.42 -36.20
C TRP A 34 10.70 -18.35 -37.39
N LYS A 35 10.18 -18.10 -38.61
CA LYS A 35 11.00 -18.02 -39.84
C LYS A 35 12.12 -16.99 -39.72
N ASP A 36 11.83 -15.85 -39.10
CA ASP A 36 12.79 -14.77 -38.83
C ASP A 36 13.15 -14.65 -37.33
N GLY A 37 12.87 -15.71 -36.55
CA GLY A 37 12.95 -15.70 -35.09
C GLY A 37 14.25 -15.09 -34.54
N PRO A 38 15.44 -15.56 -34.96
CA PRO A 38 16.71 -15.01 -34.49
C PRO A 38 16.86 -13.50 -34.73
N LYS A 39 16.44 -13.02 -35.92
CA LYS A 39 16.51 -11.59 -36.27
C LYS A 39 15.56 -10.77 -35.39
N VAL A 40 14.34 -11.24 -35.20
CA VAL A 40 13.33 -10.56 -34.37
C VAL A 40 13.73 -10.54 -32.90
N LEU A 41 14.31 -11.63 -32.39
CA LEU A 41 14.82 -11.69 -31.01
C LEU A 41 16.01 -10.75 -30.80
N ASN A 42 16.95 -10.68 -31.75
CA ASN A 42 18.09 -9.75 -31.68
C ASN A 42 17.61 -8.29 -31.70
N GLN A 43 16.62 -7.95 -32.53
CA GLN A 43 16.00 -6.63 -32.53
C GLN A 43 15.25 -6.31 -31.24
N HIS A 44 14.58 -7.31 -30.65
CA HIS A 44 13.88 -7.18 -29.38
C HIS A 44 14.85 -6.87 -28.23
N VAL A 45 15.96 -7.61 -28.12
CA VAL A 45 17.01 -7.35 -27.12
C VAL A 45 17.63 -5.97 -27.35
N GLY A 46 17.94 -5.63 -28.60
CA GLY A 46 18.44 -4.30 -28.98
C GLY A 46 19.77 -3.93 -28.30
N LYS A 47 20.04 -2.62 -28.23
CA LYS A 47 21.23 -2.05 -27.56
C LYS A 47 21.07 -1.98 -26.04
N HIS A 48 22.11 -1.56 -25.34
CA HIS A 48 22.17 -1.46 -23.88
C HIS A 48 21.01 -0.64 -23.26
N ASP A 49 20.51 0.37 -23.96
CA ASP A 49 19.43 1.27 -23.54
C ASP A 49 18.03 0.87 -24.03
N SER A 50 17.91 -0.32 -24.63
CA SER A 50 16.65 -0.86 -25.16
C SER A 50 15.59 -1.02 -24.07
N ALA A 51 14.32 -1.09 -24.48
CA ALA A 51 13.23 -1.38 -23.56
C ALA A 51 13.42 -2.72 -22.85
N HIS A 52 13.92 -3.74 -23.57
CA HIS A 52 14.20 -5.06 -23.02
C HIS A 52 15.25 -4.98 -21.91
N ASN A 53 16.39 -4.33 -22.16
CA ASN A 53 17.47 -4.25 -21.16
C ASN A 53 17.06 -3.42 -19.95
N LYS A 54 16.25 -2.37 -20.15
CA LYS A 54 15.62 -1.65 -19.04
C LYS A 54 14.66 -2.55 -18.24
N SER A 55 13.75 -3.27 -18.89
CA SER A 55 12.87 -4.24 -18.22
C SER A 55 13.66 -5.32 -17.46
N ARG A 56 14.77 -5.80 -18.02
CA ARG A 56 15.67 -6.75 -17.37
C ARG A 56 16.34 -6.13 -16.14
N GLN A 57 16.80 -4.89 -16.22
CA GLN A 57 17.38 -4.18 -15.08
C GLN A 57 16.37 -4.06 -13.93
N HIS A 58 15.13 -3.65 -14.22
CA HIS A 58 14.07 -3.59 -13.20
C HIS A 58 13.79 -4.94 -12.54
N TYR A 59 13.91 -6.03 -13.29
CA TYR A 59 13.82 -7.38 -12.70
C TYR A 59 15.00 -7.68 -11.77
N GLU A 60 16.23 -7.35 -12.14
CA GLU A 60 17.40 -7.57 -11.27
C GLU A 60 17.31 -6.70 -10.01
N ASP A 61 16.83 -5.46 -10.14
CA ASP A 61 16.56 -4.56 -9.01
C ASP A 61 15.46 -5.13 -8.10
N PHE A 62 14.38 -5.66 -8.69
CA PHE A 62 13.32 -6.36 -7.94
C PHE A 62 13.84 -7.60 -7.21
N LYS A 63 14.75 -8.35 -7.83
CA LYS A 63 15.38 -9.55 -7.23
C LYS A 63 16.32 -9.18 -6.08
N ASN A 64 16.81 -7.95 -6.02
CA ASN A 64 17.64 -7.48 -4.93
C ASN A 64 16.86 -7.47 -3.61
N GLN A 65 17.09 -8.49 -2.78
CA GLN A 65 16.41 -8.69 -1.50
C GLN A 65 16.55 -7.51 -0.54
N ARG A 66 17.60 -6.68 -0.67
CA ARG A 66 17.77 -5.49 0.17
C ARG A 66 16.74 -4.40 -0.09
N GLN A 67 16.02 -4.47 -1.21
CA GLN A 67 14.94 -3.56 -1.59
C GLN A 67 13.58 -4.25 -1.64
N ASN A 68 13.49 -5.52 -1.24
CA ASN A 68 12.21 -6.21 -1.20
C ASN A 68 11.34 -5.68 -0.04
N LEU A 69 10.02 -5.73 -0.22
CA LEU A 69 9.07 -5.21 0.76
C LEU A 69 9.29 -5.82 2.16
N PRO A 70 9.45 -7.15 2.34
CA PRO A 70 9.70 -7.72 3.66
C PRO A 70 10.93 -7.14 4.36
N HIS A 71 12.07 -6.99 3.67
CA HIS A 71 13.31 -6.45 4.24
C HIS A 71 13.20 -4.97 4.58
N VAL A 72 12.40 -4.19 3.83
CA VAL A 72 12.09 -2.80 4.15
C VAL A 72 11.16 -2.72 5.37
N PHE A 73 10.15 -3.59 5.47
CA PHE A 73 9.23 -3.66 6.62
C PHE A 73 9.92 -4.15 7.89
N ASP A 74 10.83 -5.11 7.78
CA ASP A 74 11.64 -5.63 8.89
C ASP A 74 12.68 -4.60 9.37
N ARG A 75 13.04 -3.66 8.49
CA ARG A 75 13.78 -2.42 8.81
C ARG A 75 12.88 -1.24 9.16
N GLY A 76 11.67 -1.48 9.67
CA GLY A 76 10.91 -0.42 10.33
C GLY A 76 11.82 0.27 11.34
N SER A 77 12.04 1.58 11.18
CA SER A 77 12.91 2.30 12.11
C SER A 77 12.23 2.37 13.47
N GLN A 78 13.00 2.30 14.56
CA GLN A 78 12.50 2.52 15.92
C GLN A 78 11.63 3.79 16.01
N LYS A 79 12.02 4.83 15.26
CA LYS A 79 11.27 6.08 15.12
C LYS A 79 9.85 5.87 14.56
N GLN A 80 9.67 5.07 13.52
CA GLN A 80 8.35 4.77 12.95
C GLN A 80 7.47 3.97 13.92
N GLU A 81 8.08 3.07 14.70
CA GLU A 81 7.36 2.32 15.73
C GLU A 81 6.88 3.25 16.85
N GLU A 82 7.74 4.16 17.33
CA GLU A 82 7.40 5.18 18.33
C GLU A 82 6.30 6.13 17.81
N GLU A 83 6.41 6.57 16.56
CA GLU A 83 5.41 7.43 15.90
C GLU A 83 4.05 6.73 15.74
N TYR A 84 4.03 5.40 15.52
CA TYR A 84 2.78 4.63 15.43
C TYR A 84 2.15 4.32 16.80
N LYS A 85 2.98 4.05 17.82
CA LYS A 85 2.50 3.68 19.16
C LYS A 85 1.68 4.78 19.82
N ALA A 86 2.06 6.04 19.65
CA ALA A 86 1.37 7.15 20.32
C ALA A 86 -0.12 7.31 19.89
N PRO A 87 -0.47 7.40 18.58
CA PRO A 87 -1.86 7.37 18.13
C PRO A 87 -2.62 6.12 18.58
N LEU A 88 -1.97 4.94 18.53
CA LEU A 88 -2.57 3.67 18.93
C LEU A 88 -3.00 3.68 20.39
N LEU A 89 -2.14 4.17 21.30
CA LEU A 89 -2.46 4.25 22.73
C LEU A 89 -3.62 5.19 23.03
N ILE A 90 -3.71 6.32 22.32
CA ILE A 90 -4.82 7.26 22.45
C ILE A 90 -6.13 6.57 22.04
N VAL A 91 -6.15 5.94 20.87
CA VAL A 91 -7.33 5.23 20.35
C VAL A 91 -7.72 4.07 21.25
N LEU A 92 -6.74 3.30 21.76
CA LEU A 92 -6.99 2.21 22.70
C LEU A 92 -7.61 2.72 24.01
N GLY A 93 -7.14 3.85 24.52
CA GLY A 93 -7.72 4.52 25.68
C GLY A 93 -9.19 4.90 25.47
N ILE A 94 -9.51 5.48 24.30
CA ILE A 94 -10.89 5.81 23.92
C ILE A 94 -11.74 4.53 23.81
N VAL A 95 -11.25 3.50 23.11
CA VAL A 95 -11.96 2.22 22.95
C VAL A 95 -12.26 1.60 24.32
N LYS A 96 -11.27 1.54 25.21
CA LYS A 96 -11.44 1.00 26.56
C LYS A 96 -12.46 1.81 27.36
N PHE A 97 -12.42 3.14 27.29
CA PHE A 97 -13.41 4.00 27.93
C PHE A 97 -14.83 3.67 27.45
N PHE A 98 -15.03 3.52 26.14
CA PHE A 98 -16.35 3.22 25.57
C PHE A 98 -16.87 1.85 25.99
N ILE A 99 -16.01 0.83 25.99
CA ILE A 99 -16.38 -0.52 26.43
C ILE A 99 -16.80 -0.50 27.89
N LEU A 100 -16.02 0.16 28.76
CA LEU A 100 -16.31 0.24 30.20
C LEU A 100 -17.61 1.01 30.50
N GLN A 101 -17.95 2.01 29.68
CA GLN A 101 -19.16 2.81 29.83
C GLN A 101 -20.35 2.30 29.00
N ALA A 102 -20.18 1.19 28.26
CA ALA A 102 -21.17 0.65 27.32
C ALA A 102 -21.68 1.69 26.30
N LEU A 103 -20.81 2.59 25.84
CA LEU A 103 -21.18 3.64 24.88
C LEU A 103 -21.19 3.12 23.45
N ALA A 104 -22.18 3.56 22.68
CA ALA A 104 -22.18 3.36 21.23
C ALA A 104 -21.00 4.11 20.61
N PHE A 105 -20.24 3.44 19.75
CA PHE A 105 -19.08 4.03 19.07
C PHE A 105 -19.48 4.92 17.89
N ARG A 106 -20.48 4.48 17.13
CA ARG A 106 -20.78 4.95 15.78
C ARG A 106 -21.99 5.88 15.75
N GLY A 107 -21.94 6.83 14.82
CA GLY A 107 -23.06 7.71 14.48
C GLY A 107 -23.81 7.22 13.25
N HIS A 108 -24.98 7.80 12.97
CA HIS A 108 -25.72 7.54 11.74
C HIS A 108 -25.01 8.10 10.50
N ASP A 109 -24.40 9.27 10.63
CA ASP A 109 -23.59 9.91 9.60
C ASP A 109 -22.23 10.26 10.17
N GLU A 110 -21.18 9.64 9.64
CA GLU A 110 -19.80 9.91 10.03
C GLU A 110 -18.99 10.69 9.00
N SER A 111 -19.68 11.30 8.03
CA SER A 111 -19.08 12.18 7.03
C SER A 111 -18.39 13.36 7.70
N THR A 112 -17.37 13.93 7.07
CA THR A 112 -16.66 15.11 7.60
C THR A 112 -17.56 16.34 7.72
N SER A 113 -18.65 16.38 6.96
CA SER A 113 -19.67 17.42 6.99
C SER A 113 -20.74 17.22 8.07
N SER A 114 -20.78 16.06 8.72
CA SER A 114 -21.75 15.78 9.78
C SER A 114 -21.49 16.66 11.00
N MET A 115 -22.56 17.19 11.60
CA MET A 115 -22.51 17.89 12.89
C MET A 115 -22.25 16.93 14.07
N ASN A 116 -22.52 15.63 13.88
CA ASN A 116 -22.25 14.60 14.86
C ASN A 116 -21.80 13.33 14.14
N LYS A 117 -20.48 13.11 14.11
CA LYS A 117 -19.84 11.97 13.44
C LYS A 117 -19.89 10.67 14.23
N GLY A 118 -20.66 10.64 15.31
CA GLY A 118 -20.67 9.56 16.28
C GLY A 118 -19.69 9.80 17.42
N ASN A 119 -20.03 9.25 18.58
CA ASN A 119 -19.34 9.48 19.85
C ASN A 119 -17.82 9.25 19.76
N PHE A 120 -17.37 8.19 19.08
CA PHE A 120 -15.95 7.90 18.97
C PHE A 120 -15.19 8.99 18.21
N LYS A 121 -15.68 9.39 17.03
CA LYS A 121 -15.02 10.39 16.19
C LYS A 121 -15.05 11.76 16.84
N GLU A 122 -16.17 12.13 17.45
CA GLU A 122 -16.28 13.40 18.19
C GLU A 122 -15.31 13.45 19.38
N LEU A 123 -15.17 12.36 20.14
CA LEU A 123 -14.23 12.33 21.25
C LEU A 123 -12.77 12.37 20.75
N LEU A 124 -12.44 11.63 19.69
CA LEU A 124 -11.10 11.68 19.10
C LEU A 124 -10.77 13.10 18.59
N ASP A 125 -11.71 13.74 17.91
CA ASP A 125 -11.54 15.12 17.42
C ASP A 125 -11.38 16.12 18.58
N LEU A 126 -12.02 15.87 19.73
CA LEU A 126 -11.81 16.66 20.94
C LEU A 126 -10.37 16.53 21.45
N PHE A 127 -9.80 15.31 21.45
CA PHE A 127 -8.39 15.10 21.81
C PHE A 127 -7.44 15.80 20.85
N ILE A 128 -7.69 15.67 19.54
CA ILE A 128 -6.92 16.33 18.48
C ILE A 128 -6.93 17.85 18.67
N LYS A 129 -8.09 18.45 18.92
CA LYS A 129 -8.22 19.92 19.09
C LYS A 129 -7.60 20.44 20.38
N LYS A 130 -7.47 19.62 21.42
CA LYS A 130 -6.99 20.07 22.74
C LYS A 130 -5.49 20.01 22.92
N ASP A 131 -4.81 19.11 22.21
CA ASP A 131 -3.36 18.93 22.37
C ASP A 131 -2.66 19.02 21.00
N PRO A 132 -1.85 20.06 20.77
CA PRO A 132 -1.08 20.22 19.54
C PRO A 132 -0.17 19.02 19.22
N LYS A 133 0.26 18.26 20.23
CA LYS A 133 1.04 17.02 20.01
C LYS A 133 0.17 15.95 19.37
N VAL A 134 -1.07 15.79 19.86
CA VAL A 134 -2.05 14.86 19.28
C VAL A 134 -2.46 15.33 17.89
N GLU A 135 -2.68 16.63 17.70
CA GLU A 135 -2.93 17.20 16.38
C GLU A 135 -1.85 16.81 15.38
N LYS A 136 -0.58 17.00 15.73
CA LYS A 136 0.55 16.61 14.87
C LYS A 136 0.56 15.11 14.55
N LEU A 137 0.31 14.26 15.56
CA LEU A 137 0.28 12.80 15.39
C LEU A 137 -0.79 12.33 14.40
N PHE A 138 -1.96 12.96 14.38
CA PHE A 138 -3.06 12.59 13.49
C PHE A 138 -3.10 13.40 12.17
N GLY A 139 -2.47 14.58 12.14
CA GLY A 139 -2.39 15.44 10.95
C GLY A 139 -1.39 14.93 9.92
N ASP A 140 -0.25 14.40 10.37
CA ASP A 140 0.78 13.81 9.49
C ASP A 140 0.44 12.35 9.09
N ALA A 141 -0.59 11.77 9.69
CA ALA A 141 -1.00 10.39 9.46
C ALA A 141 -1.80 10.23 8.15
N GLY A 142 -1.32 9.35 7.26
CA GLY A 142 -2.12 8.87 6.12
C GLY A 142 -3.41 8.20 6.60
N ASP A 143 -4.44 8.12 5.75
CA ASP A 143 -5.79 7.71 6.19
C ASP A 143 -5.85 6.38 6.96
N ASN A 144 -4.99 5.42 6.62
CA ASN A 144 -4.89 4.13 7.30
C ASN A 144 -4.33 4.22 8.72
N HIS A 145 -3.57 5.28 9.04
CA HIS A 145 -2.97 5.53 10.36
C HIS A 145 -3.89 6.28 11.32
N LYS A 146 -5.07 6.72 10.87
CA LYS A 146 -6.07 7.40 11.74
C LYS A 146 -6.79 6.43 12.68
N LEU A 147 -6.74 5.12 12.40
CA LEU A 147 -7.35 4.04 13.21
C LEU A 147 -8.88 4.21 13.45
N THR A 148 -9.56 5.00 12.63
CA THR A 148 -10.99 5.33 12.77
C THR A 148 -11.92 4.37 12.02
N SER A 149 -11.38 3.44 11.23
CA SER A 149 -12.19 2.50 10.44
C SER A 149 -12.94 1.51 11.32
N HIS A 150 -14.11 1.06 10.85
CA HIS A 150 -14.96 0.10 11.58
C HIS A 150 -14.21 -1.19 11.90
N LYS A 151 -13.46 -1.71 10.93
CA LYS A 151 -12.71 -2.95 11.09
C LYS A 151 -11.63 -2.82 12.17
N ILE A 152 -10.85 -1.74 12.16
CA ILE A 152 -9.78 -1.51 13.14
C ILE A 152 -10.37 -1.38 14.56
N GLN A 153 -11.41 -0.58 14.73
CA GLN A 153 -12.04 -0.43 16.05
C GLN A 153 -12.60 -1.75 16.58
N LEU A 154 -13.24 -2.55 15.72
CA LEU A 154 -13.74 -3.87 16.11
C LEU A 154 -12.60 -4.80 16.55
N ASP A 155 -11.46 -4.77 15.86
CA ASP A 155 -10.30 -5.57 16.23
C ASP A 155 -9.69 -5.11 17.56
N LEU A 156 -9.65 -3.79 17.81
CA LEU A 156 -9.24 -3.24 19.11
C LEU A 156 -10.21 -3.63 20.23
N CYS A 157 -11.53 -3.58 19.99
CA CYS A 157 -12.51 -4.03 20.97
C CYS A 157 -12.32 -5.50 21.34
N LYS A 158 -12.10 -6.36 20.33
CA LYS A 158 -11.82 -7.79 20.56
C LYS A 158 -10.51 -8.00 21.32
N ALA A 159 -9.49 -7.19 21.07
CA ALA A 159 -8.24 -7.25 21.80
C ALA A 159 -8.44 -6.88 23.28
N CYS A 160 -9.13 -5.76 23.56
CA CYS A 160 -9.47 -5.36 24.93
C CYS A 160 -10.27 -6.43 25.68
N ALA A 161 -11.23 -7.08 25.01
CA ALA A 161 -12.06 -8.13 25.60
C ALA A 161 -11.28 -9.42 25.91
N LYS A 162 -10.16 -9.68 25.24
CA LYS A 162 -9.30 -10.86 25.51
C LYS A 162 -8.33 -10.64 26.67
N GLU A 163 -7.97 -9.40 26.97
CA GLU A 163 -7.09 -9.05 28.09
C GLU A 163 -7.84 -8.84 29.41
N THR A 164 -9.18 -8.78 29.37
CA THR A 164 -10.04 -8.65 30.56
C THR A 164 -10.50 -10.03 31.01
#